data_AF-A0A959I4Q2-F1
#
_entry.id   AF-A0A959I4Q2-F1
#
_cell.length_a   1.000
_cell.length_b   1.000
_cell.length_c   1.000
_cell.angle_alpha   90.00
_cell.angle_beta   90.00
_cell.angle_gamma   90.00
#
_symmetry.space_group_name_H-M   'P 1'
#
loop_
_entity.id
_entity.type
_entity.pdbx_description
1 polymer ?
#
loop_
_entity_poly.entity_id
_entity_poly.type
_entity_poly.pdbx_seq_one_letter_code
_entity_poly.pdbx_strand_id
1 'polypeptide(L)' 'CAGETVLYDGQQLAAGSQQTLTYQTFQGCDSTITVTVAELTTYVETVNLTACAGETVLYDGQQLTADSQQ' A
#
# COMPACT_ATOMS: atom_id res chain seq x y z
N CYS A 1 3.78 -1.13 2.66
CA CYS A 1 2.53 -1.15 1.85
C CYS A 1 1.43 -0.36 2.56
N ALA A 2 0.32 -0.11 1.88
CA ALA A 2 -0.86 0.50 2.50
C ALA A 2 -1.26 -0.24 3.78
N GLY A 3 -1.49 0.50 4.86
CA GLY A 3 -1.86 -0.04 6.18
C GLY A 3 -0.73 -0.67 6.98
N GLU A 4 0.50 -0.73 6.46
CA GLU A 4 1.66 -1.22 7.22
C GLU A 4 2.33 -0.12 8.06
N THR A 5 3.12 -0.55 9.03
CA THR A 5 3.94 0.33 9.88
C THR A 5 5.40 -0.05 9.82
N VAL A 6 6.28 0.93 9.97
CA VAL A 6 7.72 0.75 10.16
C VAL A 6 8.09 1.14 11.59
N LEU A 7 8.96 0.37 12.24
CA LEU A 7 9.51 0.72 13.55
C LEU A 7 10.71 1.66 13.38
N TYR A 8 10.63 2.86 13.94
CA TYR A 8 11.73 3.80 14.02
C TYR A 8 11.87 4.29 15.46
N ASP A 9 13.04 4.05 16.07
CA ASP A 9 13.35 4.50 17.43
C ASP A 9 12.32 4.10 18.49
N GLY A 10 11.82 2.85 18.40
CA GLY A 10 10.81 2.33 19.31
C GLY A 10 9.37 2.80 19.01
N GLN A 11 9.16 3.71 18.06
CA GLN A 11 7.85 4.17 17.63
C GLN A 11 7.43 3.50 16.32
N GLN A 12 6.18 3.04 16.24
CA GLN A 12 5.58 2.59 14.97
C GLN A 12 5.10 3.80 14.17
N LEU A 13 5.58 3.91 12.92
CA LEU A 13 5.22 4.95 11.97
C LEU A 13 4.43 4.33 10.82
N ALA A 14 3.22 4.83 10.57
CA ALA A 14 2.38 4.34 9.49
C ALA A 14 2.96 4.71 8.12
N ALA A 15 2.75 3.85 7.12
CA ALA A 15 2.97 4.19 5.73
C ALA A 15 2.20 5.48 5.37
N GLY A 16 2.82 6.37 4.60
CA GLY A 16 2.23 7.64 4.17
C GLY A 16 2.34 8.77 5.21
N SER A 17 2.86 8.48 6.40
CA SER A 17 2.99 9.47 7.47
C SER A 17 4.31 10.24 7.43
N GLN A 18 4.28 11.44 7.99
CA GLN A 18 5.47 12.23 8.34
C GLN A 18 5.42 12.55 9.83
N GLN A 19 6.54 12.35 10.53
CA GLN A 19 6.66 12.63 11.95
C GLN A 19 7.96 13.38 12.23
N THR A 20 7.90 14.41 13.06
CA THR A 20 9.08 15.14 13.54
C THR A 20 9.38 14.71 14.97
N LEU A 21 10.58 14.17 15.17
CA LEU A 21 11.10 13.71 16.44
C LEU A 21 12.10 14.74 16.95
N THR A 22 12.01 15.07 18.23
CA THR A 22 12.93 16.01 18.88
C THR A 22 13.83 15.24 19.82
N TYR A 23 15.14 15.34 19.59
CA TYR A 23 16.15 14.70 20.41
C TYR A 23 16.80 15.76 21.29
N GLN A 24 16.55 15.64 22.59
CA GLN A 24 17.13 16.55 23.56
C GLN A 24 18.47 16.02 24.06
N THR A 25 19.50 16.84 23.95
CA THR A 25 20.77 16.55 24.64
C THR A 25 20.70 17.15 26.04
N PHE A 26 21.50 16.62 26.97
CA PHE A 26 21.55 17.12 28.36
C PHE A 26 21.87 18.63 28.48
N GLN A 27 22.35 19.26 27.40
CA GLN A 27 22.72 20.68 27.35
C GLN A 27 21.73 21.56 26.57
N GLY A 28 20.62 21.01 26.05
CA GLY A 28 19.56 21.78 25.37
C GLY A 28 19.88 22.26 23.94
N CYS A 29 21.02 21.85 23.38
CA CYS A 29 21.26 21.93 21.94
C CYS A 29 20.59 20.72 21.30
N ASP A 30 19.33 20.89 20.93
CA ASP A 30 18.48 19.79 20.49
C ASP A 30 18.51 19.66 18.96
N SER A 31 18.48 18.43 18.47
CA SER A 31 18.31 18.14 17.04
C SER A 31 16.88 17.72 16.77
N THR A 32 16.33 18.18 15.64
CA THR A 32 15.03 17.71 15.14
C THR A 32 15.26 16.81 13.94
N ILE A 33 14.62 15.65 13.94
CA ILE A 33 14.65 14.70 12.82
C ILE A 33 13.24 14.59 12.27
N THR A 34 13.08 14.83 10.98
CA THR A 34 11.80 14.57 10.29
C THR A 34 11.91 13.25 9.54
N VAL A 35 11.09 12.29 9.94
CA VAL A 35 10.97 10.98 9.31
C VAL A 35 9.73 10.98 8.43
N THR A 36 9.89 10.62 7.17
CA THR A 36 8.78 10.44 6.23
C THR A 36 8.77 8.99 5.78
N VAL A 37 7.64 8.32 5.98
CA VAL A 37 7.44 6.93 5.54
C VAL A 37 6.61 6.98 4.26
N ALA A 38 7.24 6.63 3.13
CA ALA A 38 6.53 6.58 1.86
C ALA A 38 5.56 5.39 1.83
N GLU A 39 4.30 5.64 1.50
CA GLU A 39 3.36 4.58 1.16
C GLU A 39 3.52 4.20 -0.31
N LEU A 40 3.75 2.91 -0.56
CA LEU A 40 3.68 2.36 -1.90
C LEU A 40 2.25 1.88 -2.16
N THR A 41 1.64 2.41 -3.22
CA THR A 41 0.33 2.00 -3.72
C THR A 41 0.35 0.55 -4.16
N THR A 42 -0.79 -0.13 -3.99
CA THR A 42 -0.98 -1.47 -4.54
C THR A 42 -0.94 -1.42 -6.07
N TYR A 43 -0.32 -2.43 -6.67
CA TYR A 43 -0.39 -2.64 -8.12
C TYR A 43 -1.81 -3.09 -8.47
N VAL A 44 -2.43 -2.41 -9.42
CA VAL A 44 -3.77 -2.72 -9.92
C VAL A 44 -3.67 -2.96 -11.41
N GLU A 45 -4.20 -4.09 -11.86
CA GLU A 45 -4.29 -4.47 -13.27
C GLU A 45 -5.75 -4.72 -13.63
N THR A 46 -6.19 -4.16 -14.76
CA THR A 46 -7.53 -4.43 -15.31
C THR A 46 -7.40 -5.46 -16.41
N VAL A 47 -8.00 -6.63 -16.21
CA VAL A 47 -8.02 -7.71 -17.19
C VAL A 47 -9.39 -7.75 -17.86
N ASN A 48 -9.41 -7.47 -19.17
CA ASN A 48 -10.61 -7.57 -19.98
C ASN A 48 -10.65 -8.95 -20.66
N LEU A 49 -11.66 -9.74 -20.33
CA LEU A 49 -11.87 -11.06 -20.91
C LEU A 49 -13.11 -11.02 -21.82
N THR A 50 -13.04 -11.72 -22.94
CA THR A 50 -14.15 -11.84 -23.89
C THR A 50 -14.47 -13.32 -24.08
N ALA A 51 -15.75 -13.67 -23.96
CA ALA A 51 -16.27 -15.01 -24.26
C ALA A 51 -17.59 -14.87 -25.04
N CYS A 52 -17.99 -15.92 -25.75
CA CYS A 52 -19.32 -15.94 -26.36
C CYS A 52 -20.41 -16.12 -25.28
N ALA A 53 -21.65 -15.78 -25.61
CA ALA A 53 -22.77 -15.95 -24.69
C ALA A 53 -22.93 -17.42 -24.26
N GLY A 54 -22.93 -17.66 -22.94
CA GLY A 54 -22.99 -19.01 -22.36
C GLY A 54 -21.65 -19.74 -22.30
N GLU A 55 -20.55 -19.13 -22.75
CA GLU A 55 -19.21 -19.68 -22.60
C GLU A 55 -18.50 -19.16 -21.35
N THR A 56 -17.46 -19.91 -20.95
CA THR A 56 -16.59 -19.57 -19.82
C THR A 56 -15.17 -19.30 -20.29
N VAL A 57 -14.48 -18.37 -19.64
CA VAL A 57 -13.04 -18.13 -19.82
C VAL A 57 -12.28 -18.70 -18.63
N LEU A 58 -11.19 -19.43 -18.89
CA LEU A 58 -10.25 -19.85 -17.85
C LEU A 58 -9.26 -18.71 -17.58
N TYR A 59 -9.33 -18.11 -16.40
CA TYR A 59 -8.40 -17.09 -15.94
C TYR A 59 -7.87 -17.46 -14.56
N ASP A 60 -6.53 -17.50 -14.43
CA ASP A 60 -5.81 -17.88 -13.20
C ASP A 60 -6.33 -19.18 -12.54
N GLY A 61 -6.63 -20.19 -13.37
CA GLY A 61 -7.15 -21.48 -12.90
C GLY A 61 -8.64 -21.50 -12.55
N GLN A 62 -9.34 -20.36 -12.61
CA GLN A 62 -10.78 -20.25 -12.36
C GLN A 62 -11.57 -20.11 -13.67
N GLN A 63 -12.68 -20.83 -13.79
CA GLN A 63 -13.65 -20.60 -14.86
C GLN A 63 -14.54 -19.41 -14.50
N LEU A 64 -14.51 -18.38 -15.35
CA LEU A 64 -15.34 -17.18 -15.24
C LEU A 64 -16.39 -17.22 -16.35
N THR A 65 -17.67 -17.10 -15.99
CA THR A 65 -18.72 -16.89 -16.98
C THR A 65 -18.59 -15.49 -17.54
N ALA A 66 -18.72 -15.33 -18.86
CA ALA A 66 -18.97 -14.01 -19.41
C ALA A 66 -20.34 -13.56 -18.90
N ASP A 67 -20.36 -12.78 -17.82
CA ASP A 67 -21.53 -11.98 -17.52
C ASP A 67 -21.72 -11.06 -18.73
N SER A 68 -22.81 -11.30 -19.44
CA SER A 68 -23.30 -10.43 -20.50
C SER A 68 -23.19 -9.01 -19.99
N GLN A 69 -22.38 -8.21 -20.68
CA GLN A 69 -22.00 -6.85 -20.30
C GLN A 69 -23.20 -6.03 -19.77
N GLN A 70 -22.95 -5.22 -18.74
CA GLN A 70 -23.76 -4.02 -18.47
C GLN A 70 -23.84 -3.15 -19.73
#